data_AF-A0A534KM40-F1
#
_entry.id   AF-A0A534KM40-F1
#
_cell.length_a   1.000
_cell.length_b   1.000
_cell.length_c   1.000
_cell.angle_alpha   90.00
_cell.angle_beta   90.00
_cell.angle_gamma   90.00
#
_symmetry.space_group_name_H-M   'P 1'
#
loop_
_entity.id
_entity.type
_entity.pdbx_description
1 polymer ?
#
loop_
_entity_poly.entity_id
_entity_poly.type
_entity_poly.pdbx_seq_one_letter_code
_entity_poly.pdbx_strand_id
1 'polypeptide(L)'
;MTYKMGGQFESLREWMKEYDVDERSALDWIRESIELTKMPIRPDYYLRTGVTSSYPACRSFKAAQFQSEELAARYLRRMMEAFGLECRPATDDELIRLAEEVGLDGNRLRKDFHTDEVAKALDADIHEMHHSGVNFLSLLIRNRDGRQVVKGEIFTAKPFEAIVDDLAPGLPKRSPADILEYVEHHRALMPAHEIAEVFRIPDEDARHRLERLAAAGLLTARTFDGITAWRWADKKMEKLPMELVKVSHVPPEVQVEAVSDLKPIVTKAVQSLYTEVATRPDKAYHFPLGLEALRYLGYPEEDLRKLPPTATESFAGVGYPHAANVMQTGDTVLDIGSGSGTDVLYAALKVGPKGTVYGLDITPAMIAKARTNIAKTGARNVQILEGDATKIPLPDESVDVVTSNGVLNLVPDKPAAFQEIFRVLRRGGHLQLADIVVEEDVGAVCGLNPQLWADCIGGAAVEMEYLATIQDAGFRDARILRKVDYFAKSSSESTKRITKSFGAKSVVVAAAKQ
;
A
#
# COMPACT_ATOMS: atom_id res chain seq x y z
N MET A 1 -5.08 3.09 14.39
CA MET A 1 -4.63 2.63 15.72
C MET A 1 -4.51 3.85 16.60
N THR A 2 -5.00 3.81 17.83
CA THR A 2 -4.87 4.92 18.78
C THR A 2 -4.06 4.42 19.96
N TYR A 3 -3.00 5.14 20.32
CA TYR A 3 -2.21 4.82 21.49
C TYR A 3 -2.82 5.53 22.71
N LYS A 4 -2.95 4.79 23.81
CA LYS A 4 -3.48 5.27 25.09
C LYS A 4 -2.38 5.20 26.14
N MET A 5 -2.05 6.35 26.73
CA MET A 5 -0.95 6.44 27.69
C MET A 5 -1.46 6.06 29.08
N GLY A 6 -1.28 4.80 29.46
CA GLY A 6 -1.75 4.28 30.75
C GLY A 6 -0.63 3.90 31.74
N GLY A 7 0.62 3.90 31.27
CA GLY A 7 1.76 3.50 32.07
C GLY A 7 2.50 4.66 32.70
N GLN A 8 2.52 4.75 34.03
CA GLN A 8 3.31 5.76 34.73
C GLN A 8 3.85 5.27 36.08
N PHE A 9 4.95 5.89 36.49
CA PHE A 9 5.47 5.89 37.85
C PHE A 9 5.91 7.31 38.19
N GLU A 10 5.46 7.81 39.34
CA GLU A 10 5.85 9.16 39.81
C GLU A 10 7.30 9.17 40.29
N SER A 11 7.70 8.09 40.97
CA SER A 11 9.05 7.89 41.51
C SER A 11 9.54 6.49 41.18
N LEU A 12 10.63 6.40 40.42
CA LEU A 12 11.25 5.11 40.07
C LEU A 12 11.62 4.33 41.34
N ARG A 13 12.10 5.04 42.37
CA ARG A 13 12.50 4.44 43.65
C ARG A 13 11.31 3.84 44.40
N GLU A 14 10.18 4.53 44.41
CA GLU A 14 8.97 4.03 45.07
C GLU A 14 8.37 2.86 44.30
N TRP A 15 8.33 2.96 42.98
CA TRP A 15 7.92 1.87 42.10
C TRP A 15 8.80 0.63 42.30
N MET A 16 10.13 0.78 42.31
CA MET A 16 11.06 -0.31 42.60
C MET A 16 10.79 -0.97 43.96
N LYS A 17 10.47 -0.17 44.98
CA LYS A 17 10.11 -0.70 46.31
C LYS A 17 8.77 -1.43 46.31
N GLU A 18 7.77 -0.94 45.58
CA GLU A 18 6.44 -1.56 45.47
C GLU A 18 6.51 -2.95 44.82
N TYR A 19 7.36 -3.09 43.80
CA TYR A 19 7.52 -4.33 43.06
C TYR A 19 8.66 -5.23 43.56
N ASP A 20 9.31 -4.89 44.67
CA ASP A 20 10.46 -5.59 45.25
C ASP A 20 11.61 -5.79 44.25
N VAL A 21 11.89 -4.75 43.46
CA VAL A 21 12.92 -4.71 42.41
C VAL A 21 14.09 -3.83 42.87
N ASP A 22 15.32 -4.34 42.82
CA ASP A 22 16.54 -3.54 42.95
C ASP A 22 17.19 -3.25 41.57
N GLU A 23 18.27 -2.46 41.55
CA GLU A 23 18.95 -2.10 40.29
C GLU A 23 19.40 -3.32 39.48
N ARG A 24 19.85 -4.38 40.16
CA ARG A 24 20.30 -5.60 39.49
C ARG A 24 19.13 -6.37 38.90
N SER A 25 18.08 -6.55 39.69
CA SER A 25 16.84 -7.22 39.30
C SER A 25 16.16 -6.47 38.15
N ALA A 26 16.18 -5.14 38.14
CA ALA A 26 15.68 -4.33 37.04
C ALA A 26 16.46 -4.55 35.74
N LEU A 27 17.80 -4.65 35.80
CA LEU A 27 18.62 -4.99 34.64
C LEU A 27 18.27 -6.39 34.09
N ASP A 28 18.08 -7.36 34.97
CA ASP A 28 17.75 -8.73 34.59
C ASP A 28 16.34 -8.80 33.98
N TRP A 29 15.35 -8.10 34.55
CA TRP A 29 14.01 -7.96 33.96
C TRP A 29 14.04 -7.32 32.57
N ILE A 30 14.86 -6.29 32.37
CA ILE A 30 15.00 -5.67 31.04
C ILE A 30 15.64 -6.63 30.04
N ARG A 31 16.64 -7.43 30.46
CA ARG A 31 17.24 -8.46 29.61
C ARG A 31 16.22 -9.53 29.22
N GLU A 32 15.44 -10.03 30.17
CA GLU A 32 14.35 -10.97 29.90
C GLU A 32 13.32 -10.36 28.93
N SER A 33 12.97 -9.08 29.12
CA SER A 33 12.08 -8.37 28.20
C SER A 33 12.66 -8.27 26.79
N ILE A 34 13.96 -8.00 26.63
CA ILE A 34 14.64 -8.01 25.33
C ILE A 34 14.61 -9.42 24.72
N GLU A 35 14.80 -10.46 25.51
CA GLU A 35 14.75 -11.84 25.02
C GLU A 35 13.35 -12.25 24.56
N LEU A 36 12.30 -11.80 25.25
CA LEU A 36 10.90 -12.07 24.93
C LEU A 36 10.41 -11.26 23.72
N THR A 37 10.74 -9.97 23.68
CA THR A 37 10.26 -9.04 22.65
C THR A 37 11.15 -8.99 21.43
N LYS A 38 12.41 -9.46 21.55
CA LYS A 38 13.48 -9.33 20.55
C LYS A 38 13.76 -7.88 20.11
N MET A 39 13.26 -6.90 20.85
CA MET A 39 13.52 -5.48 20.60
C MET A 39 14.77 -5.04 21.36
N PRO A 40 15.88 -4.74 20.68
CA PRO A 40 17.12 -4.44 21.36
C PRO A 40 17.07 -3.02 21.95
N ILE A 41 17.35 -2.92 23.24
CA ILE A 41 17.64 -1.69 23.97
C ILE A 41 18.85 -1.93 24.87
N ARG A 42 19.53 -0.87 25.31
CA ARG A 42 20.61 -1.00 26.30
C ARG A 42 19.99 -1.31 27.67
N PRO A 43 20.32 -2.44 28.31
CA PRO A 43 19.63 -2.84 29.54
C PRO A 43 19.75 -1.83 30.69
N ASP A 44 20.85 -1.09 30.73
CA ASP A 44 21.17 -0.06 31.73
C ASP A 44 20.71 1.35 31.34
N TYR A 45 19.80 1.47 30.36
CA TYR A 45 19.39 2.78 29.84
C TYR A 45 18.85 3.70 30.94
N TYR A 46 18.03 3.20 31.86
CA TYR A 46 17.39 4.01 32.91
C TYR A 46 18.43 4.62 33.88
N LEU A 47 19.55 3.94 34.11
CA LEU A 47 20.68 4.46 34.89
C LEU A 47 21.40 5.57 34.11
N ARG A 48 21.64 5.36 32.81
CA ARG A 48 22.36 6.31 31.95
C ARG A 48 21.56 7.57 31.64
N THR A 49 20.25 7.45 31.49
CA THR A 49 19.35 8.58 31.21
C THR A 49 19.09 9.42 32.47
N GLY A 50 19.36 8.87 33.66
CA GLY A 50 19.09 9.52 34.95
C GLY A 50 17.59 9.68 35.23
N VAL A 51 16.74 8.80 34.67
CA VAL A 51 15.29 8.92 34.83
C VAL A 51 14.88 8.64 36.27
N THR A 52 14.12 9.55 36.87
CA THR A 52 13.56 9.39 38.22
C THR A 52 12.04 9.28 38.23
N SER A 53 11.39 9.68 37.13
CA SER A 53 9.94 9.67 36.93
C SER A 53 9.62 9.49 35.46
N SER A 54 8.57 8.74 35.13
CA SER A 54 8.04 8.68 33.75
C SER A 54 6.98 9.76 33.50
N TYR A 55 6.50 10.43 34.55
CA TYR A 55 5.44 11.42 34.46
C TYR A 55 5.75 12.55 33.45
N PRO A 56 6.98 13.10 33.39
CA PRO A 56 7.34 14.07 32.36
C PRO A 56 7.25 13.54 30.93
N ALA A 57 7.70 12.31 30.67
CA ALA A 57 7.59 11.74 29.34
C ALA A 57 6.11 11.55 28.95
N CYS A 58 5.28 11.02 29.86
CA CYS A 58 3.87 10.74 29.62
C CYS A 58 3.06 12.01 29.33
N ARG A 59 3.22 13.06 30.13
CA ARG A 59 2.56 14.36 29.89
C ARG A 59 3.08 15.00 28.60
N SER A 60 4.37 14.88 28.27
CA SER A 60 4.90 15.47 27.03
C SER A 60 4.30 14.81 25.79
N PHE A 61 4.13 13.49 25.81
CA PHE A 61 3.42 12.76 24.77
C PHE A 61 1.96 13.21 24.65
N LYS A 62 1.26 13.36 25.78
CA LYS A 62 -0.12 13.82 25.79
C LYS A 62 -0.26 15.24 25.21
N ALA A 63 0.66 16.13 25.54
CA ALA A 63 0.73 17.47 24.94
C ALA A 63 1.00 17.42 23.43
N ALA A 64 1.83 16.47 22.95
CA ALA A 64 2.05 16.27 21.53
C ALA A 64 0.78 15.84 20.78
N GLN A 65 -0.07 14.99 21.41
CA GLN A 65 -1.35 14.58 20.82
C GLN A 65 -2.30 15.76 20.60
N PHE A 66 -2.22 16.83 21.41
CA PHE A 66 -3.01 18.06 21.20
C PHE A 66 -2.55 18.86 19.98
N GLN A 67 -1.35 18.58 19.44
CA GLN A 67 -0.86 19.17 18.20
C GLN A 67 -1.21 18.30 16.98
N SER A 68 -0.90 17.00 17.04
CA SER A 68 -1.17 16.03 15.98
C SER A 68 -0.97 14.60 16.47
N GLU A 69 -1.96 13.73 16.28
CA GLU A 69 -1.86 12.30 16.60
C GLU A 69 -0.74 11.60 15.81
N GLU A 70 -0.54 11.97 14.54
CA GLU A 70 0.50 11.37 13.69
C GLU A 70 1.91 11.76 14.18
N LEU A 71 2.12 13.04 14.48
CA LEU A 71 3.42 13.51 14.97
C LEU A 71 3.68 13.02 16.40
N ALA A 72 2.65 12.90 17.24
CA ALA A 72 2.77 12.31 18.57
C ALA A 72 3.24 10.85 18.51
N ALA A 73 2.72 10.04 17.57
CA ALA A 73 3.19 8.67 17.38
C ALA A 73 4.67 8.61 16.97
N ARG A 74 5.11 9.49 16.06
CA ARG A 74 6.54 9.62 15.70
C ARG A 74 7.39 10.07 16.89
N TYR A 75 6.88 11.00 17.69
CA TYR A 75 7.53 11.49 18.90
C TYR A 75 7.73 10.37 19.93
N LEU A 76 6.71 9.53 20.15
CA LEU A 76 6.82 8.38 21.05
C LEU A 76 7.92 7.41 20.62
N ARG A 77 7.96 7.05 19.33
CA ARG A 77 9.05 6.21 18.79
C ARG A 77 10.42 6.88 18.97
N ARG A 78 10.50 8.19 18.71
CA ARG A 78 11.75 8.95 18.86
C ARG A 78 12.24 8.98 20.31
N MET A 79 11.34 9.11 21.29
CA MET A 79 11.67 8.99 22.72
C MET A 79 12.20 7.59 23.06
N MET A 80 11.57 6.53 22.55
CA MET A 80 12.05 5.15 22.77
C MET A 80 13.48 4.96 22.25
N GLU A 81 13.79 5.50 21.06
CA GLU A 81 15.14 5.48 20.51
C GLU A 81 16.11 6.31 21.35
N ALA A 82 15.71 7.52 21.74
CA ALA A 82 16.53 8.44 22.52
C ALA A 82 16.93 7.83 23.86
N PHE A 83 15.98 7.21 24.56
CA PHE A 83 16.20 6.67 25.89
C PHE A 83 16.78 5.26 25.82
N GLY A 84 16.14 4.34 25.10
CA GLY A 84 16.51 2.92 25.08
C GLY A 84 17.79 2.62 24.29
N LEU A 85 18.07 3.36 23.21
CA LEU A 85 19.25 3.14 22.37
C LEU A 85 20.30 4.21 22.59
N GLU A 86 19.95 5.49 22.51
CA GLU A 86 20.92 6.59 22.59
C GLU A 86 21.25 7.01 24.04
N CYS A 87 20.47 6.54 25.02
CA CYS A 87 20.53 6.90 26.44
C CYS A 87 20.71 8.40 26.69
N ARG A 88 19.97 9.21 25.94
CA ARG A 88 19.89 10.66 26.11
C ARG A 88 19.21 11.02 27.45
N PRO A 89 19.57 12.13 28.11
CA PRO A 89 19.00 12.50 29.40
C PRO A 89 17.48 12.68 29.35
N ALA A 90 16.74 12.15 30.33
CA ALA A 90 15.29 12.26 30.41
C ALA A 90 14.84 13.59 31.04
N THR A 91 15.23 14.72 30.43
CA THR A 91 14.91 16.08 30.92
C THR A 91 13.86 16.77 30.05
N ASP A 92 13.15 17.76 30.62
CA ASP A 92 12.16 18.57 29.88
C ASP A 92 12.74 19.19 28.60
N ASP A 93 13.95 19.74 28.66
CA ASP A 93 14.60 20.33 27.48
C ASP A 93 14.91 19.28 26.41
N GLU A 94 15.25 18.06 26.82
CA GLU A 94 15.50 16.98 25.88
C GLU A 94 14.21 16.48 25.24
N LEU A 95 13.13 16.34 26.01
CA LEU A 95 11.80 16.01 25.50
C LEU A 95 11.36 17.01 24.41
N ILE A 96 11.59 18.30 24.65
CA ILE A 96 11.25 19.36 23.69
C ILE A 96 12.10 19.24 22.42
N ARG A 97 13.41 18.99 22.53
CA ARG A 97 14.27 18.78 21.35
C ARG A 97 13.84 17.56 20.54
N LEU A 98 13.50 16.45 21.21
CA LEU A 98 13.01 15.24 20.55
C LEU A 98 11.70 15.47 19.81
N ALA A 99 10.83 16.35 20.34
CA ALA A 99 9.60 16.75 19.68
C ALA A 99 9.87 17.59 18.41
N GLU A 100 10.81 18.54 18.49
CA GLU A 100 11.24 19.35 17.34
C GLU A 100 11.86 18.47 16.23
N GLU A 101 12.64 17.44 16.60
CA GLU A 101 13.24 16.48 15.65
C GLU A 101 12.19 15.75 14.80
N VAL A 102 10.96 15.59 15.28
CA VAL A 102 9.85 14.96 14.54
C VAL A 102 8.86 15.98 13.96
N GLY A 103 9.14 17.28 14.08
CA GLY A 103 8.36 18.37 13.49
C GLY A 103 7.21 18.91 14.35
N LEU A 104 7.16 18.60 15.65
CA LEU A 104 6.24 19.27 16.58
C LEU A 104 6.70 20.69 16.90
N ASP A 105 5.76 21.56 17.30
CA ASP A 105 6.08 22.88 17.83
C ASP A 105 6.58 22.75 19.27
N GLY A 106 7.90 22.85 19.44
CA GLY A 106 8.56 22.76 20.75
C GLY A 106 8.18 23.88 21.71
N ASN A 107 7.88 25.09 21.21
CA ASN A 107 7.45 26.21 22.05
C ASN A 107 6.05 26.00 22.60
N ARG A 108 5.14 25.48 21.75
CA ARG A 108 3.81 25.07 22.19
C ARG A 108 3.90 23.92 23.18
N LEU A 109 4.70 22.90 22.88
CA LEU A 109 4.88 21.74 23.76
C LEU A 109 5.38 22.16 25.16
N ARG A 110 6.38 23.05 25.22
CA ARG A 110 6.93 23.59 26.47
C ARG A 110 5.87 24.24 27.35
N LYS A 111 4.88 24.89 26.75
CA LYS A 111 3.77 25.54 27.47
C LYS A 111 2.72 24.53 27.92
N ASP A 112 2.31 23.65 27.01
CA ASP A 112 1.18 22.74 27.21
C ASP A 112 1.53 21.59 28.18
N PHE A 113 2.76 21.11 28.14
CA PHE A 113 3.22 19.94 28.89
C PHE A 113 2.95 20.01 30.40
N HIS A 114 2.99 21.21 31.00
CA HIS A 114 2.78 21.41 32.43
C HIS A 114 1.37 21.89 32.81
N THR A 115 0.41 21.94 31.87
CA THR A 115 -0.95 22.42 32.17
C THR A 115 -1.87 21.37 32.78
N ASP A 116 -2.91 21.83 33.47
CA ASP A 116 -3.95 20.98 34.08
C ASP A 116 -4.77 20.25 33.01
N GLU A 117 -4.92 20.83 31.82
CA GLU A 117 -5.64 20.19 30.72
C GLU A 117 -4.92 18.92 30.25
N VAL A 118 -3.60 18.97 30.12
CA VAL A 118 -2.78 17.80 29.75
C VAL A 118 -2.80 16.75 30.86
N ALA A 119 -2.73 17.18 32.13
CA ALA A 119 -2.83 16.27 33.27
C ALA A 119 -4.18 15.52 33.28
N LYS A 120 -5.30 16.25 33.15
CA LYS A 120 -6.64 15.65 33.06
C LYS A 120 -6.80 14.69 31.89
N ALA A 121 -6.18 15.00 30.74
CA ALA A 121 -6.24 14.13 29.57
C ALA A 121 -5.40 12.85 29.74
N LEU A 122 -4.29 12.92 30.49
CA LEU A 122 -3.53 11.74 30.90
C LEU A 122 -4.32 10.89 31.90
N ASP A 123 -4.93 11.51 32.91
CA ASP A 123 -5.77 10.81 33.90
C ASP A 123 -6.95 10.10 33.23
N ALA A 124 -7.56 10.72 32.21
CA ALA A 124 -8.63 10.10 31.45
C ALA A 124 -8.19 8.82 30.71
N ASP A 125 -6.99 8.81 30.11
CA ASP A 125 -6.42 7.62 29.47
C ASP A 125 -6.14 6.51 30.48
N ILE A 126 -5.59 6.85 31.65
CA ILE A 126 -5.35 5.91 32.75
C ILE A 126 -6.67 5.33 33.25
N HIS A 127 -7.70 6.18 33.41
CA HIS A 127 -9.01 5.74 33.84
C HIS A 127 -9.67 4.80 32.83
N GLU A 128 -9.56 5.10 31.53
CA GLU A 128 -10.03 4.24 30.45
C GLU A 128 -9.31 2.89 30.43
N MET A 129 -8.00 2.88 30.67
CA MET A 129 -7.19 1.67 30.79
C MET A 129 -7.74 0.75 31.89
N HIS A 130 -7.92 1.29 33.11
CA HIS A 130 -8.47 0.53 34.24
C HIS A 130 -9.91 0.06 33.99
N HIS A 131 -10.77 0.90 33.43
CA HIS A 131 -12.16 0.55 33.11
C HIS A 131 -12.27 -0.55 32.07
N SER A 132 -11.33 -0.59 31.12
CA SER A 132 -11.32 -1.59 30.05
C SER A 132 -10.70 -2.92 30.48
N GLY A 133 -10.23 -3.03 31.72
CA GLY A 133 -9.53 -4.23 32.22
C GLY A 133 -8.24 -4.52 31.44
N VAL A 134 -7.64 -3.49 30.82
CA VAL A 134 -6.40 -3.62 30.08
C VAL A 134 -5.22 -3.15 30.94
N ASN A 135 -4.03 -3.63 30.62
CA ASN A 135 -2.80 -3.24 31.30
C ASN A 135 -1.71 -2.94 30.26
N PHE A 136 -0.48 -2.66 30.71
CA PHE A 136 0.71 -2.59 29.87
C PHE A 136 0.73 -3.69 28.80
N LEU A 137 1.11 -3.33 27.58
CA LEU A 137 1.25 -4.26 26.44
C LEU A 137 -0.04 -5.00 26.07
N SER A 138 -1.19 -4.35 26.22
CA SER A 138 -2.50 -4.84 25.76
C SER A 138 -2.99 -4.10 24.52
N LEU A 139 -3.64 -4.83 23.62
CA LEU A 139 -4.43 -4.28 22.52
C LEU A 139 -5.91 -4.56 22.74
N LEU A 140 -6.73 -3.52 22.61
CA LEU A 140 -8.18 -3.61 22.49
C LEU A 140 -8.54 -3.45 21.02
N ILE A 141 -9.10 -4.51 20.42
CA ILE A 141 -9.45 -4.56 19.00
C ILE A 141 -10.97 -4.61 18.90
N ARG A 142 -11.57 -3.65 18.18
CA ARG A 142 -13.01 -3.48 18.06
C ARG A 142 -13.43 -3.37 16.60
N ASN A 143 -14.49 -4.09 16.21
CA ASN A 143 -15.09 -4.00 14.88
C ASN A 143 -16.23 -2.95 14.84
N ARG A 144 -16.79 -2.68 13.65
CA ARG A 144 -17.86 -1.68 13.48
C ARG A 144 -19.19 -2.06 14.15
N ASP A 145 -19.41 -3.34 14.39
CA ASP A 145 -20.62 -3.87 15.05
C ASP A 145 -20.52 -3.82 16.58
N GLY A 146 -19.40 -3.31 17.11
CA GLY A 146 -19.15 -3.20 18.54
C GLY A 146 -18.60 -4.47 19.20
N ARG A 147 -18.33 -5.55 18.44
CA ARG A 147 -17.58 -6.71 18.97
C ARG A 147 -16.17 -6.27 19.31
N GLN A 148 -15.70 -6.65 20.51
CA GLN A 148 -14.38 -6.30 20.99
C GLN A 148 -13.63 -7.51 21.55
N VAL A 149 -12.32 -7.51 21.37
CA VAL A 149 -11.39 -8.48 21.95
C VAL A 149 -10.25 -7.71 22.60
N VAL A 150 -9.96 -8.04 23.86
CA VAL A 150 -8.79 -7.54 24.58
C VAL A 150 -7.75 -8.64 24.60
N LYS A 151 -6.51 -8.31 24.25
CA LYS A 151 -5.41 -9.26 24.34
C LYS A 151 -4.12 -8.56 24.78
N GLY A 152 -3.52 -9.05 25.86
CA GLY A 152 -2.21 -8.62 26.35
C GLY A 152 -1.20 -9.77 26.37
N GLU A 153 0.05 -9.44 26.70
CA GLU A 153 1.15 -10.41 26.87
C GLU A 153 1.45 -11.24 25.61
N ILE A 154 1.30 -10.61 24.44
CA ILE A 154 1.66 -11.20 23.16
C ILE A 154 2.73 -10.35 22.51
N PHE A 155 3.83 -11.00 22.13
CA PHE A 155 5.02 -10.37 21.56
C PHE A 155 5.23 -10.69 20.08
N THR A 156 4.24 -11.29 19.42
CA THR A 156 4.27 -11.62 17.99
C THR A 156 3.00 -11.12 17.29
N ALA A 157 3.08 -10.85 15.98
CA ALA A 157 1.94 -10.32 15.24
C ALA A 157 0.81 -11.34 14.98
N LYS A 158 1.15 -12.63 14.84
CA LYS A 158 0.24 -13.69 14.38
C LYS A 158 -1.06 -13.81 15.21
N PRO A 159 -1.05 -13.75 16.54
CA PRO A 159 -2.29 -13.83 17.31
C PRO A 159 -3.21 -12.62 17.10
N PHE A 160 -2.64 -11.42 16.90
CA PHE A 160 -3.43 -10.23 16.60
C PHE A 160 -4.04 -10.30 15.19
N GLU A 161 -3.30 -10.82 14.23
CA GLU A 161 -3.82 -11.09 12.89
C GLU A 161 -5.03 -12.03 12.90
N ALA A 162 -5.01 -13.08 13.74
CA ALA A 162 -6.13 -14.00 13.89
C ALA A 162 -7.36 -13.34 14.53
N ILE A 163 -7.16 -12.44 15.50
CA ILE A 163 -8.26 -11.65 16.08
C ILE A 163 -8.89 -10.74 15.02
N VAL A 164 -8.07 -10.09 14.19
CA VAL A 164 -8.56 -9.25 13.08
C VAL A 164 -9.35 -10.08 12.07
N ASP A 165 -8.88 -11.29 11.72
CA ASP A 165 -9.58 -12.17 10.79
C ASP A 165 -10.94 -12.66 11.33
N ASP A 166 -11.06 -12.91 12.64
CA ASP A 166 -12.34 -13.26 13.27
C ASP A 166 -13.32 -12.07 13.33
N LEU A 167 -12.80 -10.88 13.65
CA LEU A 167 -13.61 -9.67 13.81
C LEU A 167 -14.03 -9.04 12.49
N ALA A 168 -13.22 -9.22 11.44
CA ALA A 168 -13.46 -8.69 10.10
C ALA A 168 -12.95 -9.68 9.02
N PRO A 169 -13.68 -10.79 8.78
CA PRO A 169 -13.29 -11.78 7.80
C PRO A 169 -13.09 -11.17 6.41
N GLY A 170 -11.94 -11.46 5.79
CA GLY A 170 -11.61 -10.96 4.47
C GLY A 170 -11.11 -9.50 4.45
N LEU A 171 -10.83 -8.89 5.61
CA LEU A 171 -10.18 -7.59 5.66
C LEU A 171 -8.83 -7.65 4.91
N PRO A 172 -8.58 -6.75 3.94
CA PRO A 172 -7.32 -6.73 3.22
C PRO A 172 -6.16 -6.39 4.16
N LYS A 173 -5.14 -7.24 4.20
CA LYS A 173 -3.88 -7.00 4.91
C LYS A 173 -2.84 -6.53 3.90
N ARG A 174 -2.14 -5.44 4.22
CA ARG A 174 -1.07 -4.88 3.37
C ARG A 174 0.27 -5.06 4.06
N SER A 175 1.21 -5.68 3.36
CA SER A 175 2.63 -5.60 3.68
C SER A 175 3.29 -4.54 2.80
N PRO A 176 4.38 -3.91 3.23
CA PRO A 176 5.20 -3.08 2.35
C PRO A 176 5.66 -3.89 1.13
N ALA A 177 5.79 -3.24 -0.02
CA ALA A 177 6.24 -3.88 -1.24
C ALA A 177 7.70 -4.38 -1.11
N ASP A 178 8.54 -3.61 -0.41
CA ASP A 178 9.93 -3.92 -0.15
C ASP A 178 10.47 -3.22 1.12
N ILE A 179 11.69 -3.59 1.54
CA ILE A 179 12.33 -3.02 2.73
C ILE A 179 12.47 -1.50 2.61
N LEU A 180 12.83 -0.99 1.43
CA LEU A 180 13.04 0.44 1.22
C LEU A 180 11.75 1.26 1.39
N GLU A 181 10.60 0.76 0.94
CA GLU A 181 9.30 1.40 1.22
C GLU A 181 9.06 1.51 2.73
N TYR A 182 9.31 0.43 3.47
CA TYR A 182 9.15 0.41 4.92
C TYR A 182 10.05 1.44 5.62
N VAL A 183 11.34 1.47 5.26
CA VAL A 183 12.31 2.39 5.88
C VAL A 183 12.01 3.84 5.53
N GLU A 184 11.66 4.12 4.27
CA GLU A 184 11.36 5.48 3.79
C GLU A 184 10.08 6.05 4.45
N HIS A 185 9.10 5.19 4.74
CA HIS A 185 7.89 5.57 5.44
C HIS A 185 8.14 5.89 6.93
N HIS A 186 8.87 5.02 7.63
CA HIS A 186 9.03 5.15 9.08
C HIS A 186 10.15 6.11 9.48
N ARG A 187 11.27 6.16 8.73
CA ARG A 187 12.46 7.01 8.95
C ARG A 187 13.14 6.89 10.33
N ALA A 188 12.62 6.06 11.20
CA ALA A 188 13.11 5.75 12.53
C ALA A 188 14.37 4.88 12.48
N LEU A 189 15.04 4.73 13.63
CA LEU A 189 16.08 3.71 13.79
C LEU A 189 15.42 2.34 13.94
N MET A 190 15.65 1.43 13.00
CA MET A 190 15.09 0.08 13.01
C MET A 190 16.15 -0.98 13.30
N PRO A 191 15.91 -1.92 14.23
CA PRO A 191 16.71 -3.11 14.37
C PRO A 191 16.41 -4.12 13.24
N ALA A 192 17.31 -5.08 13.02
CA ALA A 192 17.10 -6.13 12.02
C ALA A 192 15.83 -6.96 12.31
N HIS A 193 15.52 -7.19 13.59
CA HIS A 193 14.34 -7.93 14.01
C HIS A 193 13.02 -7.30 13.56
N GLU A 194 12.93 -5.97 13.50
CA GLU A 194 11.73 -5.28 13.03
C GLU A 194 11.45 -5.59 11.55
N ILE A 195 12.52 -5.66 10.73
CA ILE A 195 12.42 -6.08 9.32
C ILE A 195 12.13 -7.58 9.21
N ALA A 196 12.73 -8.39 10.08
CA ALA A 196 12.50 -9.83 10.13
C ALA A 196 11.01 -10.15 10.36
N GLU A 197 10.36 -9.49 11.32
CA GLU A 197 8.93 -9.68 11.63
C GLU A 197 8.02 -9.16 10.50
N VAL A 198 8.30 -7.97 9.96
CA VAL A 198 7.48 -7.36 8.90
C VAL A 198 7.48 -8.20 7.62
N PHE A 199 8.66 -8.70 7.22
CA PHE A 199 8.84 -9.46 5.99
C PHE A 199 8.84 -10.98 6.19
N ARG A 200 8.69 -11.44 7.43
CA ARG A 200 8.68 -12.87 7.82
C ARG A 200 9.90 -13.62 7.30
N ILE A 201 11.08 -13.10 7.60
CA ILE A 201 12.37 -13.71 7.26
C ILE A 201 13.22 -13.89 8.52
N PRO A 202 14.22 -14.78 8.51
CA PRO A 202 15.15 -14.89 9.63
C PRO A 202 15.89 -13.57 9.91
N ASP A 203 16.15 -13.27 11.18
CA ASP A 203 16.91 -12.08 11.62
C ASP A 203 18.25 -11.92 10.89
N GLU A 204 18.93 -13.03 10.58
CA GLU A 204 20.20 -13.01 9.86
C GLU A 204 20.04 -12.53 8.41
N ASP A 205 18.98 -12.94 7.71
CA ASP A 205 18.69 -12.47 6.34
C ASP A 205 18.31 -10.99 6.35
N ALA A 206 17.44 -10.58 7.30
CA ALA A 206 17.09 -9.18 7.48
C ALA A 206 18.34 -8.30 7.71
N ARG A 207 19.24 -8.73 8.60
CA ARG A 207 20.52 -8.05 8.86
C ARG A 207 21.39 -7.97 7.59
N HIS A 208 21.57 -9.08 6.87
CA HIS A 208 22.39 -9.10 5.65
C HIS A 208 21.85 -8.14 4.59
N ARG A 209 20.53 -8.08 4.41
CA ARG A 209 19.88 -7.15 3.47
C ARG A 209 20.10 -5.69 3.88
N LEU A 210 19.92 -5.37 5.16
CA LEU A 210 20.15 -4.03 5.69
C LEU A 210 21.62 -3.59 5.55
N GLU A 211 22.58 -4.48 5.79
CA GLU A 211 24.00 -4.25 5.58
C GLU A 211 24.32 -3.93 4.11
N ARG A 212 23.75 -4.68 3.16
CA ARG A 212 23.94 -4.43 1.71
C ARG A 212 23.31 -3.11 1.27
N LEU A 213 22.12 -2.77 1.77
CA LEU A 213 21.47 -1.48 1.49
C LEU A 213 22.27 -0.32 2.10
N ALA A 214 22.85 -0.49 3.28
CA ALA A 214 23.75 0.48 3.89
C ALA A 214 25.05 0.65 3.10
N ALA A 215 25.65 -0.44 2.61
CA ALA A 215 26.83 -0.38 1.75
C ALA A 215 26.57 0.36 0.42
N ALA A 216 25.34 0.34 -0.09
CA ALA A 216 24.91 1.14 -1.23
C ALA A 216 24.63 2.63 -0.89
N GLY A 217 24.73 3.00 0.38
CA GLY A 217 24.44 4.33 0.90
C GLY A 217 22.95 4.68 0.93
N LEU A 218 22.06 3.70 0.84
CA LEU A 218 20.60 3.90 0.96
C LEU A 218 20.16 3.99 2.42
N LEU A 219 20.90 3.32 3.32
CA LEU A 219 20.70 3.34 4.76
C LEU A 219 21.97 3.82 5.46
N THR A 220 21.81 4.41 6.64
CA THR A 220 22.92 4.64 7.57
C THR A 220 22.78 3.72 8.77
N ALA A 221 23.83 2.97 9.10
CA ALA A 221 23.90 2.16 10.30
C ALA A 221 24.40 2.99 11.49
N ARG A 222 23.87 2.71 12.68
CA ARG A 222 24.36 3.22 13.97
C ARG A 222 24.48 2.06 14.95
N THR A 223 25.54 2.08 15.76
CA THR A 223 25.82 1.02 16.74
C THR A 223 25.86 1.59 18.15
N PHE A 224 25.19 0.94 19.08
CA PHE A 224 25.05 1.31 20.49
C PHE A 224 25.38 0.10 21.36
N ASP A 225 26.59 0.04 21.95
CA ASP A 225 27.03 -1.06 22.81
C ASP A 225 26.75 -2.46 22.20
N GLY A 226 27.07 -2.62 20.90
CA GLY A 226 26.87 -3.86 20.14
C GLY A 226 25.50 -3.98 19.44
N ILE A 227 24.53 -3.13 19.78
CA ILE A 227 23.22 -3.07 19.09
C ILE A 227 23.36 -2.25 17.82
N THR A 228 23.13 -2.85 16.66
CA THR A 228 23.12 -2.12 15.38
C THR A 228 21.68 -1.87 14.92
N ALA A 229 21.40 -0.62 14.55
CA ALA A 229 20.14 -0.20 13.97
C ALA A 229 20.41 0.62 12.70
N TRP A 230 19.44 0.61 11.77
CA TRP A 230 19.54 1.30 10.49
C TRP A 230 18.47 2.37 10.39
N ARG A 231 18.75 3.41 9.61
CA ARG A 231 17.75 4.42 9.24
C ARG A 231 17.93 4.80 7.79
N TRP A 232 16.89 5.40 7.21
CA TRP A 232 16.95 5.98 5.88
C TRP A 232 18.08 7.03 5.80
N ALA A 233 18.87 6.98 4.72
CA ALA A 233 20.00 7.90 4.52
C ALA A 233 19.63 9.21 3.82
N ASP A 234 18.33 9.45 3.55
CA ASP A 234 17.82 10.58 2.77
C ASP A 234 18.37 10.68 1.33
N LYS A 235 18.97 9.58 0.86
CA LYS A 235 19.51 9.47 -0.50
C LYS A 235 18.39 9.16 -1.48
N LYS A 236 18.08 10.12 -2.36
CA LYS A 236 17.18 9.87 -3.50
C LYS A 236 17.93 9.14 -4.60
N MET A 237 17.40 8.00 -5.02
CA MET A 237 17.83 7.29 -6.21
C MET A 237 16.64 7.14 -7.15
N GLU A 238 16.74 7.65 -8.36
CA GLU A 238 15.65 7.53 -9.34
C GLU A 238 15.49 6.10 -9.87
N LYS A 239 16.60 5.36 -9.96
CA LYS A 239 16.64 3.96 -10.43
C LYS A 239 17.55 3.15 -9.52
N LEU A 240 17.12 1.95 -9.15
CA LEU A 240 17.92 0.98 -8.41
C LEU A 240 18.53 -0.03 -9.40
N PRO A 241 19.83 -0.35 -9.27
CA PRO A 241 20.40 -1.53 -9.91
C PRO A 241 19.61 -2.79 -9.52
N MET A 242 19.42 -3.74 -10.44
CA MET A 242 18.64 -4.97 -10.21
C MET A 242 19.12 -5.76 -8.98
N GLU A 243 20.44 -5.77 -8.72
CA GLU A 243 21.00 -6.39 -7.52
C GLU A 243 20.48 -5.76 -6.22
N LEU A 244 20.24 -4.45 -6.18
CA LEU A 244 19.66 -3.78 -5.01
C LEU A 244 18.14 -3.94 -4.96
N VAL A 245 17.47 -4.06 -6.11
CA VAL A 245 16.04 -4.42 -6.15
C VAL A 245 15.83 -5.77 -5.48
N LYS A 246 16.63 -6.79 -5.83
CA LYS A 246 16.59 -8.13 -5.21
C LYS A 246 16.88 -8.12 -3.71
N VAL A 247 17.79 -7.25 -3.26
CA VAL A 247 18.11 -7.11 -1.83
C VAL A 247 16.94 -6.49 -1.06
N SER A 248 16.36 -5.43 -1.62
CA SER A 248 15.23 -4.71 -0.99
C SER A 248 13.97 -5.57 -0.96
N HIS A 249 13.71 -6.30 -2.04
CA HIS A 249 12.52 -7.13 -2.18
C HIS A 249 12.71 -8.44 -1.43
N VAL A 250 11.79 -8.67 -0.50
CA VAL A 250 11.61 -9.97 0.13
C VAL A 250 10.39 -10.58 -0.53
N PRO A 251 10.56 -11.62 -1.38
CA PRO A 251 9.42 -12.36 -1.89
C PRO A 251 8.63 -12.86 -0.68
N PRO A 252 7.29 -12.74 -0.67
CA PRO A 252 6.53 -13.34 0.41
C PRO A 252 6.93 -14.81 0.53
N GLU A 253 7.05 -15.33 1.76
CA GLU A 253 6.96 -16.76 2.00
C GLU A 253 5.58 -17.21 1.51
N VAL A 254 5.46 -17.47 0.22
CA VAL A 254 4.50 -18.46 -0.22
C VAL A 254 4.96 -19.68 0.52
N GLN A 255 4.15 -20.20 1.43
CA GLN A 255 4.16 -21.63 1.69
C GLN A 255 4.08 -22.25 0.30
N VAL A 256 5.24 -22.62 -0.26
CA VAL A 256 5.33 -23.38 -1.51
C VAL A 256 4.90 -24.82 -1.17
N GLU A 257 3.79 -24.99 -0.46
CA GLU A 257 2.84 -26.01 -0.84
C GLU A 257 2.27 -25.53 -2.17
N ALA A 258 3.01 -25.84 -3.24
CA ALA A 258 2.58 -25.81 -4.64
C ALA A 258 1.19 -25.18 -4.86
N VAL A 259 1.09 -23.84 -4.80
CA VAL A 259 -0.12 -23.16 -5.26
C VAL A 259 -0.09 -23.27 -6.77
N SER A 260 -0.68 -24.35 -7.28
CA SER A 260 -0.74 -24.67 -8.71
C SER A 260 -1.55 -23.66 -9.51
N ASP A 261 -2.36 -22.82 -8.84
CA ASP A 261 -3.17 -21.77 -9.47
C ASP A 261 -3.12 -20.45 -8.70
N LEU A 262 -2.46 -19.45 -9.28
CA LEU A 262 -2.33 -18.08 -8.74
C LEU A 262 -3.58 -17.23 -8.90
N LYS A 263 -4.51 -17.66 -9.77
CA LYS A 263 -5.67 -16.87 -10.17
C LYS A 263 -6.53 -16.43 -8.98
N PRO A 264 -6.86 -17.27 -7.97
CA PRO A 264 -7.71 -16.86 -6.86
C PRO A 264 -7.07 -15.76 -5.99
N ILE A 265 -5.75 -15.83 -5.78
CA ILE A 265 -5.01 -14.88 -4.94
C ILE A 265 -4.97 -13.51 -5.61
N VAL A 266 -4.58 -13.49 -6.90
CA VAL A 266 -4.52 -12.27 -7.70
C VAL A 266 -5.91 -11.64 -7.83
N THR A 267 -6.93 -12.43 -8.18
CA THR A 267 -8.31 -11.95 -8.31
C THR A 267 -8.80 -11.29 -7.03
N LYS A 268 -8.54 -11.90 -5.86
CA LYS A 268 -8.93 -11.32 -4.57
C LYS A 268 -8.19 -10.02 -4.27
N ALA A 269 -6.89 -9.94 -4.55
CA ALA A 269 -6.09 -8.73 -4.36
C ALA A 269 -6.59 -7.57 -5.24
N VAL A 270 -6.84 -7.85 -6.53
CA VAL A 270 -7.41 -6.91 -7.50
C VAL A 270 -8.79 -6.43 -7.04
N GLN A 271 -9.73 -7.34 -6.76
CA GLN A 271 -11.08 -6.97 -6.31
C GLN A 271 -11.04 -6.12 -5.03
N SER A 272 -10.16 -6.44 -4.09
CA SER A 272 -9.97 -5.67 -2.87
C SER A 272 -9.53 -4.23 -3.14
N LEU A 273 -8.44 -4.05 -3.92
CA LEU A 273 -7.91 -2.74 -4.26
C LEU A 273 -8.95 -1.89 -4.99
N TYR A 274 -9.59 -2.44 -6.03
CA TYR A 274 -10.56 -1.69 -6.82
C TYR A 274 -11.91 -1.50 -6.11
N THR A 275 -12.25 -2.34 -5.13
CA THR A 275 -13.35 -2.02 -4.19
C THR A 275 -13.03 -0.78 -3.37
N GLU A 276 -11.78 -0.62 -2.93
CA GLU A 276 -11.36 0.59 -2.25
C GLU A 276 -11.42 1.81 -3.19
N VAL A 277 -10.90 1.70 -4.41
CA VAL A 277 -10.95 2.80 -5.40
C VAL A 277 -12.40 3.23 -5.73
N ALA A 278 -13.33 2.27 -5.78
CA ALA A 278 -14.74 2.57 -6.02
C ALA A 278 -15.38 3.33 -4.84
N THR A 279 -15.06 2.93 -3.61
CA THR A 279 -15.71 3.40 -2.38
C THR A 279 -15.01 4.58 -1.70
N ARG A 280 -13.72 4.77 -1.96
CA ARG A 280 -12.85 5.80 -1.37
C ARG A 280 -11.94 6.46 -2.41
N PRO A 281 -12.48 7.03 -3.50
CA PRO A 281 -11.67 7.68 -4.55
C PRO A 281 -10.87 8.89 -4.06
N ASP A 282 -11.18 9.42 -2.87
CA ASP A 282 -10.48 10.51 -2.20
C ASP A 282 -9.19 10.07 -1.48
N LYS A 283 -9.01 8.76 -1.26
CA LYS A 283 -7.80 8.23 -0.63
C LYS A 283 -6.59 8.41 -1.56
N ALA A 284 -5.42 8.67 -0.98
CA ALA A 284 -4.17 8.61 -1.73
C ALA A 284 -3.84 7.15 -2.14
N TYR A 285 -3.67 6.93 -3.45
CA TYR A 285 -3.17 5.68 -4.02
C TYR A 285 -1.75 5.86 -4.56
N HIS A 286 -1.02 4.76 -4.69
CA HIS A 286 0.33 4.75 -5.23
C HIS A 286 0.36 4.92 -6.76
N PHE A 287 -0.78 4.92 -7.44
CA PHE A 287 -0.91 5.23 -8.86
C PHE A 287 -1.77 6.48 -9.09
N PRO A 288 -1.60 7.17 -10.23
CA PRO A 288 -2.49 8.25 -10.65
C PRO A 288 -3.94 7.79 -10.73
N LEU A 289 -4.84 8.55 -10.09
CA LEU A 289 -6.28 8.29 -10.09
C LEU A 289 -7.03 9.54 -10.56
N GLY A 290 -8.21 9.33 -11.14
CA GLY A 290 -9.22 10.38 -11.23
C GLY A 290 -9.13 11.24 -12.50
N LEU A 291 -9.77 12.41 -12.45
CA LEU A 291 -9.81 13.35 -13.57
C LEU A 291 -8.42 13.85 -14.00
N GLU A 292 -7.52 14.08 -13.05
CA GLU A 292 -6.15 14.51 -13.36
C GLU A 292 -5.34 13.41 -14.07
N ALA A 293 -5.60 12.13 -13.74
CA ALA A 293 -5.00 11.02 -14.48
C ALA A 293 -5.50 11.00 -15.93
N LEU A 294 -6.82 11.11 -16.16
CA LEU A 294 -7.40 11.19 -17.51
C LEU A 294 -6.76 12.30 -18.37
N ARG A 295 -6.61 13.51 -17.79
CA ARG A 295 -5.97 14.66 -18.45
C ARG A 295 -4.52 14.38 -18.79
N TYR A 296 -3.76 13.82 -17.85
CA TYR A 296 -2.36 13.47 -18.05
C TYR A 296 -2.18 12.42 -19.17
N LEU A 297 -3.09 11.45 -19.25
CA LEU A 297 -3.08 10.40 -20.28
C LEU A 297 -3.51 10.92 -21.66
N GLY A 298 -4.14 12.09 -21.72
CA GLY A 298 -4.46 12.80 -22.96
C GLY A 298 -5.89 12.61 -23.43
N TYR A 299 -6.84 12.33 -22.53
CA TYR A 299 -8.26 12.35 -22.88
C TYR A 299 -8.70 13.78 -23.25
N PRO A 300 -9.48 13.97 -24.33
CA PRO A 300 -9.96 15.31 -24.72
C PRO A 300 -10.88 15.93 -23.67
N GLU A 301 -10.57 17.16 -23.23
CA GLU A 301 -11.34 17.87 -22.19
C GLU A 301 -12.82 18.05 -22.55
N GLU A 302 -13.13 18.24 -23.84
CA GLU A 302 -14.50 18.38 -24.33
C GLU A 302 -15.34 17.11 -24.13
N ASP A 303 -14.71 15.94 -24.20
CA ASP A 303 -15.38 14.67 -23.95
C ASP A 303 -15.47 14.40 -22.45
N LEU A 304 -14.42 14.69 -21.68
CA LEU A 304 -14.42 14.54 -20.22
C LEU A 304 -15.55 15.32 -19.55
N ARG A 305 -15.86 16.53 -20.02
CA ARG A 305 -16.97 17.35 -19.52
C ARG A 305 -18.36 16.73 -19.70
N LYS A 306 -18.50 15.75 -20.60
CA LYS A 306 -19.76 15.04 -20.84
C LYS A 306 -19.93 13.83 -19.92
N LEU A 307 -18.88 13.44 -19.19
CA LEU A 307 -18.90 12.29 -18.29
C LEU A 307 -19.33 12.70 -16.88
N PRO A 308 -20.05 11.83 -16.13
CA PRO A 308 -20.33 12.07 -14.72
C PRO A 308 -19.03 12.18 -13.91
N PRO A 309 -18.88 13.17 -13.02
CA PRO A 309 -17.71 13.26 -12.14
C PRO A 309 -17.47 11.97 -11.34
N THR A 310 -18.55 11.33 -10.89
CA THR A 310 -18.50 10.05 -10.16
C THR A 310 -18.05 8.86 -11.00
N ALA A 311 -18.00 8.97 -12.33
CA ALA A 311 -17.30 8.00 -13.16
C ALA A 311 -15.80 8.30 -13.14
N THR A 312 -15.44 9.55 -13.43
CA THR A 312 -14.04 9.98 -13.58
C THR A 312 -13.24 9.93 -12.28
N GLU A 313 -13.83 10.15 -11.11
CA GLU A 313 -13.11 10.17 -9.82
C GLU A 313 -12.47 8.82 -9.44
N SER A 314 -13.06 7.71 -9.90
CA SER A 314 -12.55 6.35 -9.67
C SER A 314 -11.82 5.78 -10.90
N PHE A 315 -11.50 6.62 -11.89
CA PHE A 315 -10.73 6.17 -13.04
C PHE A 315 -9.31 5.78 -12.61
N ALA A 316 -8.93 4.54 -12.92
CA ALA A 316 -7.61 3.96 -12.62
C ALA A 316 -6.94 3.36 -13.88
N GLY A 317 -7.34 3.82 -15.07
CA GLY A 317 -6.69 3.41 -16.32
C GLY A 317 -5.28 3.97 -16.44
N VAL A 318 -4.48 3.35 -17.30
CA VAL A 318 -3.04 3.61 -17.45
C VAL A 318 -2.68 4.34 -18.74
N GLY A 319 -3.59 4.41 -19.71
CA GLY A 319 -3.41 5.13 -20.96
C GLY A 319 -4.71 5.66 -21.57
N TYR A 320 -4.63 6.19 -22.79
CA TYR A 320 -5.78 6.61 -23.60
C TYR A 320 -5.95 5.66 -24.80
N PRO A 321 -6.64 4.51 -24.63
CA PRO A 321 -6.77 3.49 -25.67
C PRO A 321 -7.46 4.01 -26.93
N HIS A 322 -8.39 4.96 -26.78
CA HIS A 322 -9.15 5.52 -27.90
C HIS A 322 -8.33 6.40 -28.86
N ALA A 323 -7.05 6.63 -28.58
CA ALA A 323 -6.12 7.29 -29.52
C ALA A 323 -5.95 6.51 -30.84
N ALA A 324 -6.27 5.22 -30.86
CA ALA A 324 -6.29 4.42 -32.09
C ALA A 324 -7.39 4.88 -33.07
N ASN A 325 -8.44 5.54 -32.56
CA ASN A 325 -9.54 6.13 -33.33
C ASN A 325 -10.18 5.16 -34.34
N VAL A 326 -10.45 3.93 -33.90
CA VAL A 326 -11.04 2.86 -34.74
C VAL A 326 -12.55 2.75 -34.63
N MET A 327 -13.17 3.34 -33.60
CA MET A 327 -14.61 3.25 -33.35
C MET A 327 -15.41 4.13 -34.32
N GLN A 328 -16.51 3.60 -34.83
CA GLN A 328 -17.46 4.26 -35.71
C GLN A 328 -18.85 4.38 -35.08
N THR A 329 -19.67 5.28 -35.62
CA THR A 329 -21.07 5.39 -35.22
C THR A 329 -21.83 4.11 -35.59
N GLY A 330 -22.52 3.51 -34.61
CA GLY A 330 -23.24 2.26 -34.79
C GLY A 330 -22.49 1.01 -34.35
N ASP A 331 -21.20 1.12 -34.01
CA ASP A 331 -20.41 -0.04 -33.58
C ASP A 331 -20.93 -0.66 -32.28
N THR A 332 -20.70 -1.97 -32.17
CA THR A 332 -20.80 -2.74 -30.93
C THR A 332 -19.41 -2.82 -30.29
N VAL A 333 -19.27 -2.25 -29.10
CA VAL A 333 -17.98 -2.16 -28.38
C VAL A 333 -18.03 -3.00 -27.11
N LEU A 334 -16.94 -3.69 -26.79
CA LEU A 334 -16.71 -4.30 -25.48
C LEU A 334 -15.53 -3.64 -24.79
N ASP A 335 -15.74 -3.09 -23.60
CA ASP A 335 -14.69 -2.56 -22.73
C ASP A 335 -14.40 -3.54 -21.59
N ILE A 336 -13.17 -4.06 -21.55
CA ILE A 336 -12.71 -5.06 -20.57
C ILE A 336 -12.04 -4.34 -19.39
N GLY A 337 -12.58 -4.60 -18.20
CA GLY A 337 -12.26 -3.91 -16.94
C GLY A 337 -12.87 -2.52 -16.89
N SER A 338 -14.18 -2.46 -17.10
CA SER A 338 -14.93 -1.21 -17.24
C SER A 338 -14.89 -0.27 -16.02
N GLY A 339 -14.51 -0.77 -14.85
CA GLY A 339 -14.34 0.01 -13.63
C GLY A 339 -15.64 0.74 -13.24
N SER A 340 -15.53 2.04 -12.95
CA SER A 340 -16.67 2.92 -12.66
C SER A 340 -17.44 3.38 -13.91
N GLY A 341 -17.09 2.87 -15.09
CA GLY A 341 -17.76 3.12 -16.37
C GLY A 341 -17.20 4.29 -17.19
N THR A 342 -15.99 4.78 -16.92
CA THR A 342 -15.42 5.95 -17.63
C THR A 342 -15.22 5.67 -19.13
N ASP A 343 -14.48 4.61 -19.48
CA ASP A 343 -14.20 4.26 -20.88
C ASP A 343 -15.44 3.71 -21.60
N VAL A 344 -16.31 2.98 -20.90
CA VAL A 344 -17.64 2.59 -21.38
C VAL A 344 -18.49 3.81 -21.79
N LEU A 345 -18.59 4.83 -20.94
CA LEU A 345 -19.36 6.03 -21.25
C LEU A 345 -18.70 6.87 -22.34
N TYR A 346 -17.36 6.91 -22.37
CA TYR A 346 -16.62 7.53 -23.46
C TYR A 346 -16.93 6.86 -24.81
N ALA A 347 -16.87 5.52 -24.86
CA ALA A 347 -17.20 4.74 -26.05
C ALA A 347 -18.66 4.99 -26.48
N ALA A 348 -19.60 5.07 -25.53
CA ALA A 348 -21.01 5.35 -25.81
C ALA A 348 -21.23 6.70 -26.51
N LEU A 349 -20.44 7.72 -26.17
CA LEU A 349 -20.44 9.02 -26.85
C LEU A 349 -19.94 8.93 -28.30
N LYS A 350 -18.98 8.02 -28.59
CA LYS A 350 -18.39 7.87 -29.93
C LYS A 350 -19.25 7.05 -30.87
N VAL A 351 -19.82 5.94 -30.39
CA VAL A 351 -20.67 5.07 -31.22
C VAL A 351 -22.09 5.62 -31.38
N GLY A 352 -22.49 6.54 -30.51
CA GLY A 352 -23.79 7.20 -30.55
C GLY A 352 -24.95 6.25 -30.22
N PRO A 353 -26.21 6.74 -30.29
CA PRO A 353 -27.38 6.01 -29.80
C PRO A 353 -27.75 4.76 -30.61
N LYS A 354 -27.15 4.57 -31.79
CA LYS A 354 -27.35 3.38 -32.63
C LYS A 354 -26.32 2.29 -32.37
N GLY A 355 -25.18 2.61 -31.76
CA GLY A 355 -24.20 1.63 -31.34
C GLY A 355 -24.56 1.01 -30.00
N THR A 356 -23.83 -0.03 -29.60
CA THR A 356 -24.00 -0.73 -28.32
C THR A 356 -22.67 -0.82 -27.60
N VAL A 357 -22.64 -0.61 -26.28
CA VAL A 357 -21.41 -0.75 -25.49
C VAL A 357 -21.64 -1.72 -24.34
N TYR A 358 -20.82 -2.76 -24.29
CA TYR A 358 -20.71 -3.67 -23.15
C TYR A 358 -19.51 -3.27 -22.31
N GLY A 359 -19.68 -3.17 -21.00
CA GLY A 359 -18.56 -3.13 -20.05
C GLY A 359 -18.47 -4.49 -19.34
N LEU A 360 -17.28 -5.05 -19.22
CA LEU A 360 -17.00 -6.27 -18.45
C LEU A 360 -16.15 -5.90 -17.24
N ASP A 361 -16.52 -6.37 -16.05
CA ASP A 361 -15.69 -6.20 -14.84
C ASP A 361 -15.90 -7.38 -13.88
N ILE A 362 -14.93 -7.61 -13.00
CA ILE A 362 -14.95 -8.67 -11.98
C ILE A 362 -15.24 -8.13 -10.57
N THR A 363 -15.19 -6.80 -10.36
CA THR A 363 -15.27 -6.17 -9.05
C THR A 363 -16.70 -5.67 -8.78
N PRO A 364 -17.45 -6.27 -7.83
CA PRO A 364 -18.85 -5.91 -7.59
C PRO A 364 -19.08 -4.42 -7.27
N ALA A 365 -18.17 -3.80 -6.51
CA ALA A 365 -18.26 -2.39 -6.16
C ALA A 365 -18.08 -1.45 -7.37
N MET A 366 -17.19 -1.81 -8.31
CA MET A 366 -17.01 -1.07 -9.57
C MET A 366 -18.25 -1.20 -10.45
N ILE A 367 -18.77 -2.43 -10.62
CA ILE A 367 -19.99 -2.72 -11.38
C ILE A 367 -21.18 -1.91 -10.85
N ALA A 368 -21.38 -1.90 -9.53
CA ALA A 368 -22.45 -1.13 -8.90
C ALA A 368 -22.30 0.39 -9.16
N LYS A 369 -21.07 0.91 -9.09
CA LYS A 369 -20.77 2.32 -9.37
C LYS A 369 -20.98 2.66 -10.85
N ALA A 370 -20.55 1.80 -11.77
CA ALA A 370 -20.76 1.96 -13.21
C ALA A 370 -22.24 2.00 -13.59
N ARG A 371 -23.03 1.03 -13.10
CA ARG A 371 -24.50 1.02 -13.33
C ARG A 371 -25.16 2.31 -12.85
N THR A 372 -24.75 2.81 -11.68
CA THR A 372 -25.22 4.09 -11.15
C THR A 372 -24.86 5.27 -12.06
N ASN A 373 -23.61 5.32 -12.55
CA ASN A 373 -23.15 6.37 -13.46
C ASN A 373 -23.87 6.34 -14.82
N ILE A 374 -24.06 5.15 -15.38
CA ILE A 374 -24.80 4.95 -16.63
C ILE A 374 -26.24 5.46 -16.49
N ALA A 375 -26.93 5.09 -15.42
CA ALA A 375 -28.29 5.56 -15.15
C ALA A 375 -28.39 7.10 -15.10
N LYS A 376 -27.40 7.78 -14.50
CA LYS A 376 -27.35 9.25 -14.44
C LYS A 376 -27.23 9.92 -15.82
N THR A 377 -26.60 9.26 -16.79
CA THR A 377 -26.46 9.80 -18.16
C THR A 377 -27.69 9.58 -19.03
N GLY A 378 -28.59 8.67 -18.63
CA GLY A 378 -29.72 8.24 -19.46
C GLY A 378 -29.32 7.38 -20.66
N ALA A 379 -28.05 6.93 -20.75
CA ALA A 379 -27.59 6.06 -21.81
C ALA A 379 -28.34 4.72 -21.77
N ARG A 380 -29.01 4.38 -22.87
CA ARG A 380 -29.80 3.14 -23.02
C ARG A 380 -29.07 2.04 -23.78
N ASN A 381 -27.96 2.39 -24.41
CA ASN A 381 -27.17 1.51 -25.26
C ASN A 381 -25.92 0.97 -24.54
N VAL A 382 -25.91 1.01 -23.21
CA VAL A 382 -24.78 0.59 -22.39
C VAL A 382 -25.22 -0.50 -21.42
N GLN A 383 -24.47 -1.60 -21.35
CA GLN A 383 -24.74 -2.74 -20.47
C GLN A 383 -23.48 -3.18 -19.73
N ILE A 384 -23.57 -3.41 -18.42
CA ILE A 384 -22.44 -3.92 -17.60
C ILE A 384 -22.64 -5.40 -17.28
N LEU A 385 -21.68 -6.20 -17.74
CA LEU A 385 -21.54 -7.63 -17.54
C LEU A 385 -20.56 -7.90 -16.39
N GLU A 386 -20.91 -8.85 -15.53
CA GLU A 386 -19.98 -9.38 -14.54
C GLU A 386 -19.28 -10.60 -15.13
N GLY A 387 -17.96 -10.61 -15.12
CA GLY A 387 -17.19 -11.73 -15.67
C GLY A 387 -15.69 -11.51 -15.75
N ASP A 388 -15.01 -12.53 -16.25
CA ASP A 388 -13.55 -12.63 -16.32
C ASP A 388 -13.10 -12.48 -17.78
N ALA A 389 -12.01 -11.76 -18.02
CA ALA A 389 -11.44 -11.56 -19.37
C ALA A 389 -11.03 -12.88 -20.06
N THR A 390 -10.76 -13.93 -19.29
CA THR A 390 -10.45 -15.30 -19.77
C THR A 390 -11.70 -16.13 -20.05
N LYS A 391 -12.91 -15.58 -19.85
CA LYS A 391 -14.19 -16.21 -20.17
C LYS A 391 -15.28 -15.16 -20.38
N ILE A 392 -15.24 -14.49 -21.53
CA ILE A 392 -16.12 -13.37 -21.85
C ILE A 392 -17.53 -13.89 -22.16
N PRO A 393 -18.59 -13.43 -21.45
CA PRO A 393 -19.95 -13.92 -21.61
C PRO A 393 -20.67 -13.30 -22.82
N LEU A 394 -20.00 -13.28 -23.97
CA LEU A 394 -20.53 -12.82 -25.25
C LEU A 394 -20.31 -13.89 -26.33
N PRO A 395 -21.22 -13.98 -27.33
CA PRO A 395 -21.04 -14.90 -28.45
C PRO A 395 -19.80 -14.59 -29.27
N ASP A 396 -19.35 -15.56 -30.05
CA ASP A 396 -18.31 -15.39 -31.06
C ASP A 396 -18.71 -14.30 -32.06
N GLU A 397 -17.74 -13.51 -32.51
CA GLU A 397 -17.92 -12.50 -33.56
C GLU A 397 -19.14 -11.57 -33.33
N SER A 398 -19.33 -11.16 -32.08
CA SER A 398 -20.45 -10.33 -31.63
C SER A 398 -20.12 -8.85 -31.47
N VAL A 399 -18.84 -8.46 -31.47
CA VAL A 399 -18.41 -7.07 -31.27
C VAL A 399 -17.49 -6.57 -32.39
N ASP A 400 -17.58 -5.28 -32.71
CA ASP A 400 -16.77 -4.62 -33.75
C ASP A 400 -15.43 -4.13 -33.18
N VAL A 401 -15.44 -3.63 -31.94
CA VAL A 401 -14.25 -3.09 -31.26
C VAL A 401 -14.16 -3.63 -29.85
N VAL A 402 -12.95 -4.04 -29.43
CA VAL A 402 -12.64 -4.32 -28.02
C VAL A 402 -11.70 -3.25 -27.49
N THR A 403 -12.03 -2.71 -26.31
CA THR A 403 -11.21 -1.79 -25.53
C THR A 403 -10.78 -2.40 -24.20
N SER A 404 -9.63 -1.98 -23.69
CA SER A 404 -9.18 -2.30 -22.34
C SER A 404 -8.16 -1.26 -21.86
N ASN A 405 -8.14 -0.96 -20.57
CA ASN A 405 -7.27 0.07 -20.00
C ASN A 405 -6.70 -0.34 -18.63
N GLY A 406 -5.48 -0.87 -18.62
CA GLY A 406 -4.76 -1.25 -17.38
C GLY A 406 -5.27 -2.53 -16.72
N VAL A 407 -5.74 -3.49 -17.52
CA VAL A 407 -6.43 -4.70 -17.02
C VAL A 407 -5.68 -5.96 -17.40
N LEU A 408 -5.16 -6.09 -18.63
CA LEU A 408 -4.56 -7.35 -19.08
C LEU A 408 -3.20 -7.64 -18.41
N ASN A 409 -2.47 -6.63 -17.96
CA ASN A 409 -1.34 -6.79 -17.04
C ASN A 409 -1.74 -7.45 -15.72
N LEU A 410 -2.98 -7.29 -15.25
CA LEU A 410 -3.48 -7.92 -14.03
C LEU A 410 -3.98 -9.35 -14.26
N VAL A 411 -4.18 -9.77 -15.51
CA VAL A 411 -4.64 -11.13 -15.83
C VAL A 411 -3.45 -12.11 -15.76
N PRO A 412 -3.53 -13.18 -14.95
CA PRO A 412 -2.48 -14.21 -14.92
C PRO A 412 -2.32 -14.95 -16.25
N ASP A 413 -3.42 -15.44 -16.82
CA ASP A 413 -3.45 -16.13 -18.12
C ASP A 413 -3.78 -15.16 -19.26
N LYS A 414 -2.77 -14.35 -19.62
CA LYS A 414 -2.87 -13.38 -20.72
C LYS A 414 -3.17 -14.04 -22.08
N PRO A 415 -2.55 -15.18 -22.44
CA PRO A 415 -2.89 -15.89 -23.67
C PRO A 415 -4.38 -16.26 -23.75
N ALA A 416 -4.98 -16.80 -22.69
CA ALA A 416 -6.40 -17.12 -22.68
C ALA A 416 -7.29 -15.87 -22.83
N ALA A 417 -6.93 -14.75 -22.19
CA ALA A 417 -7.66 -13.49 -22.35
C ALA A 417 -7.59 -12.96 -23.79
N PHE A 418 -6.43 -12.96 -24.44
CA PHE A 418 -6.32 -12.53 -25.83
C PHE A 418 -7.04 -13.47 -26.80
N GLN A 419 -7.09 -14.78 -26.52
CA GLN A 419 -7.89 -15.73 -27.29
C GLN A 419 -9.40 -15.44 -27.17
N GLU A 420 -9.90 -15.14 -25.97
CA GLU A 420 -11.30 -14.74 -25.78
C GLU A 420 -11.62 -13.42 -26.47
N ILE A 421 -10.72 -12.43 -26.38
CA ILE A 421 -10.83 -11.16 -27.11
C ILE A 421 -10.92 -11.41 -28.62
N PHE A 422 -10.06 -12.26 -29.16
CA PHE A 422 -10.09 -12.63 -30.58
C PHE A 422 -11.39 -13.37 -30.97
N ARG A 423 -11.92 -14.22 -30.09
CA ARG A 423 -13.16 -14.99 -30.32
C ARG A 423 -14.38 -14.07 -30.45
N VAL A 424 -14.58 -13.16 -29.51
CA VAL A 424 -15.78 -12.29 -29.48
C VAL A 424 -15.77 -11.22 -30.57
N LEU A 425 -14.60 -10.85 -31.07
CA LEU A 425 -14.40 -9.77 -32.03
C LEU A 425 -14.72 -10.26 -33.45
N ARG A 426 -15.45 -9.47 -34.24
CA ARG A 426 -15.83 -9.82 -35.63
C ARG A 426 -14.63 -9.87 -36.56
N ARG A 427 -14.74 -10.62 -37.66
CA ARG A 427 -13.78 -10.45 -38.77
C ARG A 427 -13.82 -9.00 -39.25
N GLY A 428 -12.65 -8.39 -39.41
CA GLY A 428 -12.50 -6.96 -39.69
C GLY A 428 -12.59 -6.04 -38.47
N GLY A 429 -12.84 -6.57 -37.27
CA GLY A 429 -12.91 -5.77 -36.06
C GLY A 429 -11.52 -5.35 -35.54
N HIS A 430 -11.53 -4.48 -34.53
CA HIS A 430 -10.33 -3.84 -34.00
C HIS A 430 -10.16 -3.99 -32.49
N LEU A 431 -8.92 -4.24 -32.08
CA LEU A 431 -8.47 -4.15 -30.69
C LEU A 431 -7.76 -2.81 -30.49
N GLN A 432 -8.19 -2.02 -29.51
CA GLN A 432 -7.45 -0.86 -29.03
C GLN A 432 -7.32 -0.95 -27.51
N LEU A 433 -6.12 -0.91 -26.96
CA LEU A 433 -5.92 -1.05 -25.52
C LEU A 433 -4.81 -0.15 -25.00
N ALA A 434 -4.83 0.08 -23.70
CA ALA A 434 -3.71 0.64 -22.97
C ALA A 434 -3.33 -0.30 -21.84
N ASP A 435 -2.03 -0.55 -21.66
CA ASP A 435 -1.56 -1.46 -20.60
C ASP A 435 -0.17 -1.10 -20.10
N ILE A 436 0.26 -1.69 -18.98
CA ILE A 436 1.63 -1.58 -18.45
C ILE A 436 2.48 -2.73 -18.99
N VAL A 437 3.63 -2.37 -19.55
CA VAL A 437 4.71 -3.31 -19.93
C VAL A 437 6.00 -2.93 -19.25
N VAL A 438 6.93 -3.87 -19.16
CA VAL A 438 8.26 -3.70 -18.56
C VAL A 438 9.37 -4.01 -19.57
N GLU A 439 10.58 -3.52 -19.28
CA GLU A 439 11.80 -3.87 -20.02
C GLU A 439 12.49 -5.11 -19.42
N GLU A 440 12.31 -5.34 -18.13
CA GLU A 440 12.89 -6.45 -17.36
C GLU A 440 11.78 -7.23 -16.65
N ASP A 441 11.87 -8.56 -16.62
CA ASP A 441 10.86 -9.42 -15.98
C ASP A 441 10.87 -9.22 -14.45
N VAL A 442 9.77 -8.67 -13.93
CA VAL A 442 9.57 -8.39 -12.50
C VAL A 442 9.48 -9.70 -11.70
N GLY A 443 8.80 -10.72 -12.23
CA GLY A 443 8.65 -12.01 -11.57
C GLY A 443 9.98 -12.74 -11.44
N ALA A 444 10.85 -12.64 -12.44
CA ALA A 444 12.20 -13.20 -12.39
C ALA A 444 13.11 -12.53 -11.34
N VAL A 445 12.87 -11.26 -11.01
CA VAL A 445 13.69 -10.48 -10.07
C VAL A 445 13.13 -10.48 -8.65
N CYS A 446 11.82 -10.23 -8.51
CA CYS A 446 11.16 -10.04 -7.22
C CYS A 446 10.35 -11.26 -6.76
N GLY A 447 10.22 -12.29 -7.58
CA GLY A 447 9.29 -13.39 -7.36
C GLY A 447 7.83 -12.96 -7.45
N LEU A 448 6.94 -13.87 -7.07
CA LEU A 448 5.50 -13.61 -7.06
C LEU A 448 5.13 -12.75 -5.85
N ASN A 449 4.81 -11.49 -6.10
CA ASN A 449 4.35 -10.55 -5.09
C ASN A 449 2.94 -10.03 -5.46
N PRO A 450 1.87 -10.48 -4.77
CA PRO A 450 0.50 -10.04 -5.03
C PRO A 450 0.29 -8.54 -4.92
N GLN A 451 1.06 -7.85 -4.06
CA GLN A 451 0.99 -6.39 -3.94
C GLN A 451 1.57 -5.74 -5.19
N LEU A 452 2.77 -6.12 -5.64
CA LEU A 452 3.32 -5.63 -6.90
C LEU A 452 2.40 -5.93 -8.09
N TRP A 453 1.73 -7.07 -8.07
CA TRP A 453 0.74 -7.45 -9.08
C TRP A 453 -0.46 -6.50 -9.08
N ALA A 454 -1.08 -6.27 -7.91
CA ALA A 454 -2.18 -5.31 -7.76
C ALA A 454 -1.77 -3.88 -8.11
N ASP A 455 -0.50 -3.55 -7.92
CA ASP A 455 0.12 -2.27 -8.28
C ASP A 455 0.42 -2.16 -9.80
N CYS A 456 -0.10 -3.09 -10.63
CA CYS A 456 0.05 -3.15 -12.07
C CYS A 456 1.48 -3.45 -12.59
N ILE A 457 2.43 -3.79 -11.70
CA ILE A 457 3.85 -3.98 -12.04
C ILE A 457 4.22 -5.47 -12.09
N GLY A 458 3.83 -6.23 -11.07
CA GLY A 458 4.20 -7.64 -10.91
C GLY A 458 3.60 -8.57 -11.98
N GLY A 459 2.48 -8.18 -12.58
CA GLY A 459 1.85 -8.89 -13.68
C GLY A 459 2.18 -8.32 -15.07
N ALA A 460 2.92 -7.21 -15.16
CA ALA A 460 3.28 -6.60 -16.43
C ALA A 460 4.22 -7.53 -17.21
N ALA A 461 3.92 -7.76 -18.48
CA ALA A 461 4.77 -8.56 -19.34
C ALA A 461 5.91 -7.71 -19.93
N VAL A 462 6.98 -8.38 -20.34
CA VAL A 462 8.04 -7.74 -21.14
C VAL A 462 7.41 -7.27 -22.47
N GLU A 463 7.69 -6.04 -22.89
CA GLU A 463 7.01 -5.40 -24.03
C GLU A 463 6.96 -6.28 -25.29
N MET A 464 8.08 -6.92 -25.63
CA MET A 464 8.18 -7.79 -26.81
C MET A 464 7.31 -9.04 -26.68
N GLU A 465 7.28 -9.66 -25.50
CA GLU A 465 6.46 -10.84 -25.22
C GLU A 465 4.97 -10.49 -25.21
N TYR A 466 4.62 -9.30 -24.74
CA TYR A 466 3.24 -8.80 -24.76
C TYR A 466 2.72 -8.66 -26.19
N LEU A 467 3.50 -8.05 -27.10
CA LEU A 467 3.14 -7.96 -28.51
C LEU A 467 3.10 -9.32 -29.20
N ALA A 468 4.02 -10.23 -28.87
CA ALA A 468 4.00 -11.60 -29.37
C ALA A 468 2.72 -12.33 -28.94
N THR A 469 2.31 -12.20 -27.67
CA THR A 469 1.07 -12.81 -27.15
C THR A 469 -0.16 -12.34 -27.93
N ILE A 470 -0.23 -11.06 -28.29
CA ILE A 470 -1.31 -10.51 -29.13
C ILE A 470 -1.29 -11.16 -30.52
N GLN A 471 -0.11 -11.29 -31.13
CA GLN A 471 0.04 -11.90 -32.45
C GLN A 471 -0.29 -13.40 -32.44
N ASP A 472 0.12 -14.13 -31.40
CA ASP A 472 -0.12 -15.56 -31.22
C ASP A 472 -1.62 -15.87 -31.05
N ALA A 473 -2.41 -14.93 -30.50
CA ALA A 473 -3.86 -15.03 -30.46
C ALA A 473 -4.54 -14.87 -31.83
N GLY A 474 -3.79 -14.45 -32.86
CA GLY A 474 -4.26 -14.33 -34.25
C GLY A 474 -4.41 -12.90 -34.77
N PHE A 475 -4.14 -11.88 -33.95
CA PHE A 475 -4.22 -10.48 -34.37
C PHE A 475 -3.12 -10.12 -35.38
N ARG A 476 -3.46 -9.24 -36.32
CA ARG A 476 -2.55 -8.64 -37.29
C ARG A 476 -2.31 -7.18 -36.97
N ASP A 477 -1.20 -6.65 -37.50
CA ASP A 477 -0.81 -5.24 -37.38
C ASP A 477 -0.72 -4.72 -35.93
N ALA A 478 -0.43 -5.62 -34.97
CA ALA A 478 -0.24 -5.27 -33.57
C ALA A 478 0.94 -4.30 -33.42
N ARG A 479 0.65 -3.06 -33.01
CA ARG A 479 1.66 -2.00 -32.89
C ARG A 479 1.38 -1.07 -31.72
N ILE A 480 2.46 -0.54 -31.14
CA ILE A 480 2.40 0.50 -30.12
C ILE A 480 2.24 1.86 -30.80
N LEU A 481 1.16 2.55 -30.48
CA LEU A 481 0.86 3.90 -30.97
C LEU A 481 1.49 4.99 -30.10
N ARG A 482 1.57 4.74 -28.78
CA ARG A 482 2.05 5.72 -27.80
C ARG A 482 2.66 5.01 -26.60
N LYS A 483 3.70 5.62 -26.01
CA LYS A 483 4.24 5.26 -24.71
C LYS A 483 4.11 6.43 -23.74
N VAL A 484 3.76 6.16 -22.48
CA VAL A 484 3.63 7.16 -21.42
C VAL A 484 4.31 6.65 -20.15
N ASP A 485 5.10 7.51 -19.50
CA ASP A 485 5.54 7.26 -18.13
C ASP A 485 4.36 7.53 -17.18
N TYR A 486 3.50 6.52 -17.02
CA TYR A 486 2.33 6.56 -16.15
C TYR A 486 2.74 6.80 -14.69
N PHE A 487 3.79 6.12 -14.24
CA PHE A 487 4.21 6.13 -12.85
C PHE A 487 4.94 7.41 -12.43
N ALA A 488 5.39 8.27 -13.35
CA ALA A 488 5.91 9.60 -13.03
C ALA A 488 4.96 10.44 -12.17
N LYS A 489 3.64 10.21 -12.27
CA LYS A 489 2.60 10.90 -11.47
C LYS A 489 2.19 10.16 -10.21
N SER A 490 2.84 9.06 -9.87
CA SER A 490 2.65 8.35 -8.60
C SER A 490 2.89 9.28 -7.40
N SER A 491 2.15 9.06 -6.31
CA SER A 491 2.42 9.70 -5.01
C SER A 491 3.56 9.00 -4.24
N SER A 492 3.93 7.77 -4.64
CA SER A 492 4.89 6.92 -3.97
C SER A 492 6.25 6.99 -4.68
N GLU A 493 7.25 7.53 -3.98
CA GLU A 493 8.64 7.56 -4.47
C GLU A 493 9.20 6.14 -4.65
N SER A 494 8.80 5.20 -3.79
CA SER A 494 9.18 3.78 -3.96
C SER A 494 8.61 3.21 -5.26
N THR A 495 7.33 3.48 -5.56
CA THR A 495 6.69 3.06 -6.81
C THR A 495 7.36 3.69 -8.04
N LYS A 496 7.73 4.98 -7.99
CA LYS A 496 8.49 5.62 -9.08
C LYS A 496 9.85 4.96 -9.29
N ARG A 497 10.55 4.69 -8.19
CA ARG A 497 11.90 4.10 -8.21
C ARG A 497 11.87 2.68 -8.76
N ILE A 498 10.94 1.83 -8.30
CA ILE A 498 10.83 0.45 -8.78
C ILE A 498 10.42 0.39 -10.25
N THR A 499 9.44 1.19 -10.66
CA THR A 499 8.95 1.23 -12.05
C THR A 499 10.02 1.71 -13.02
N LYS A 500 10.77 2.76 -12.67
CA LYS A 500 11.97 3.17 -13.42
C LYS A 500 13.05 2.09 -13.46
N SER A 501 13.17 1.28 -12.39
CA SER A 501 14.14 0.17 -12.31
C SER A 501 13.84 -0.92 -13.34
N PHE A 502 12.57 -1.30 -13.48
CA PHE A 502 12.09 -2.29 -14.45
C PHE A 502 11.78 -1.72 -15.83
N GLY A 503 11.96 -0.41 -16.05
CA GLY A 503 11.60 0.23 -17.32
C GLY A 503 10.10 0.23 -17.60
N ALA A 504 9.27 0.18 -16.55
CA ALA A 504 7.82 0.07 -16.67
C ALA A 504 7.22 1.31 -17.37
N LYS A 505 6.41 1.08 -18.40
CA LYS A 505 5.75 2.12 -19.20
C LYS A 505 4.32 1.71 -19.50
N SER A 506 3.43 2.69 -19.62
CA SER A 506 2.15 2.45 -20.29
C SER A 506 2.36 2.47 -21.81
N VAL A 507 1.78 1.51 -22.50
CA VAL A 507 1.70 1.44 -23.96
C VAL A 507 0.25 1.52 -24.40
N VAL A 508 -0.02 2.26 -25.47
CA VAL A 508 -1.28 2.19 -26.22
C VAL A 508 -1.05 1.32 -27.44
N VAL A 509 -1.81 0.24 -27.57
CA VAL A 509 -1.68 -0.75 -28.64
C VAL A 509 -2.93 -0.75 -29.50
N ALA A 510 -2.75 -0.88 -30.81
CA ALA A 510 -3.81 -1.18 -31.75
C ALA A 510 -3.47 -2.45 -32.53
N ALA A 511 -4.50 -3.27 -32.79
CA ALA A 511 -4.39 -4.48 -33.61
C ALA A 511 -5.74 -4.76 -34.31
N ALA A 512 -5.74 -5.65 -35.31
CA ALA A 512 -6.95 -6.00 -36.07
C ALA A 512 -7.12 -7.51 -36.23
N LYS A 513 -8.37 -7.97 -36.27
CA LYS A 513 -8.71 -9.34 -36.67
C LYS A 513 -9.05 -9.33 -38.16
N GLN A 514 -8.26 -10.03 -38.97
CA GLN A 514 -8.43 -10.09 -40.43
C GLN A 514 -9.13 -11.38 -40.88
#